data_AF-A0A4R4ZLW6-F1
#
_entry.id   AF-A0A4R4ZLW6-F1
#
_cell.length_a   1.000
_cell.length_b   1.000
_cell.length_c   1.000
_cell.angle_alpha   90.00
_cell.angle_beta   90.00
_cell.angle_gamma   90.00
#
_symmetry.space_group_name_H-M   'P 1'
#
loop_
_entity.id
_entity.type
_entity.pdbx_description
1 polymer ?
#
loop_
_entity_poly.entity_id
_entity_poly.type
_entity_poly.pdbx_seq_one_letter_code
_entity_poly.pdbx_strand_id
1 'polypeptide(L)'
;MHEMVRNRFAAFSDPLEGSVAWMYQDSLGLVTVGLGNLIDSPAAAWDTRSFGAPFVSKHDLVTEAGQGEVEAEWNAVKNNPGLKGNWQAAENLTSLRLTEAGIANLAAGKLDTFEAHLRQTAEFAALDQWPADAQLALFSMSWAQGPNFGGWPRFRAACAAQDWAAAVQDCGLSNAWLSKRNAVNRGLFRNALWAKDNGADPAELQLQIPGNRPRLALGATDADNAGQGFDTDDSVSSLQRFLTYLGYACSESGEFDGETDTAVRSFQSNENQLAAAQGGFAADGIVGALTWAALGYVVPRA
;
A
#
# COMPACT_ATOMS: atom_id res chain seq x y z
N MET A 1 6.01 -15.94 -3.31
CA MET A 1 6.17 -14.77 -2.42
C MET A 1 6.18 -15.30 -1.00
N HIS A 2 6.64 -14.54 -0.03
CA HIS A 2 6.49 -14.91 1.38
C HIS A 2 5.00 -14.97 1.74
N GLU A 3 4.63 -15.97 2.53
CA GLU A 3 3.24 -16.17 2.93
C GLU A 3 2.68 -14.96 3.70
N MET A 4 3.51 -14.32 4.52
CA MET A 4 3.14 -13.10 5.24
C MET A 4 2.71 -11.97 4.29
N VAL A 5 3.41 -11.77 3.17
CA VAL A 5 3.07 -10.75 2.17
C VAL A 5 1.71 -11.06 1.56
N ARG A 6 1.49 -12.32 1.16
CA ARG A 6 0.22 -12.80 0.60
C ARG A 6 -0.94 -12.56 1.56
N ASN A 7 -0.78 -12.94 2.82
CA ASN A 7 -1.85 -12.90 3.82
C ASN A 7 -2.13 -11.47 4.33
N ARG A 8 -1.15 -10.58 4.32
CA ARG A 8 -1.29 -9.20 4.83
C ARG A 8 -1.67 -8.17 3.76
N PHE A 9 -1.57 -8.51 2.47
CA PHE A 9 -1.77 -7.53 1.40
C PHE A 9 -3.13 -6.83 1.43
N ALA A 10 -4.21 -7.54 1.75
CA ALA A 10 -5.54 -6.93 1.82
C ALA A 10 -5.62 -5.85 2.92
N ALA A 11 -5.14 -6.18 4.12
CA ALA A 11 -5.07 -5.24 5.23
C ALA A 11 -4.09 -4.08 4.98
N PHE A 12 -3.04 -4.33 4.18
CA PHE A 12 -2.11 -3.30 3.72
C PHE A 12 -2.75 -2.34 2.72
N SER A 13 -3.50 -2.85 1.74
CA SER A 13 -4.01 -2.04 0.63
C SER A 13 -5.32 -1.33 0.96
N ASP A 14 -6.12 -1.83 1.90
CA ASP A 14 -7.38 -1.20 2.33
C ASP A 14 -7.24 0.28 2.74
N PRO A 15 -6.32 0.68 3.65
CA PRO A 15 -6.15 2.09 3.99
C PRO A 15 -5.60 2.95 2.82
N LEU A 16 -5.10 2.35 1.74
CA LEU A 16 -4.59 3.05 0.56
C LEU A 16 -5.65 3.26 -0.52
N GLU A 17 -6.52 2.27 -0.76
CA GLU A 17 -7.50 2.25 -1.87
C GLU A 17 -8.95 2.34 -1.39
N GLY A 18 -9.21 2.01 -0.12
CA GLY A 18 -10.51 1.63 0.38
C GLY A 18 -10.92 0.21 -0.06
N SER A 19 -11.86 -0.39 0.67
CA SER A 19 -12.45 -1.68 0.36
C SER A 19 -13.96 -1.55 0.16
N VAL A 20 -14.42 -1.77 -1.07
CA VAL A 20 -15.84 -1.66 -1.45
C VAL A 20 -16.37 -3.04 -1.80
N ALA A 21 -17.21 -3.62 -0.94
CA ALA A 21 -17.65 -5.01 -1.10
C ALA A 21 -18.62 -5.23 -2.27
N TRP A 22 -19.24 -4.19 -2.81
CA TRP A 22 -20.17 -4.26 -3.95
C TRP A 22 -19.55 -3.69 -5.23
N MET A 23 -20.15 -4.02 -6.37
CA MET A 23 -19.73 -3.44 -7.65
C MET A 23 -19.99 -1.93 -7.66
N TYR A 24 -19.02 -1.15 -8.12
CA TYR A 24 -19.13 0.30 -8.25
C TYR A 24 -18.43 0.80 -9.52
N GLN A 25 -18.67 2.06 -9.91
CA GLN A 25 -17.89 2.71 -10.95
C GLN A 25 -16.75 3.53 -10.34
N ASP A 26 -15.51 3.27 -10.76
CA ASP A 26 -14.37 4.07 -10.33
C ASP A 26 -14.39 5.50 -10.93
N SER A 27 -13.34 6.29 -10.67
CA SER A 27 -13.21 7.66 -11.18
C SER A 27 -13.10 7.75 -12.71
N LEU A 28 -12.87 6.62 -13.40
CA LEU A 28 -12.86 6.51 -14.86
C LEU A 28 -14.20 6.01 -15.41
N GLY A 29 -15.12 5.53 -14.57
CA GLY A 29 -16.41 4.95 -14.99
C GLY A 29 -16.32 3.45 -15.31
N LEU A 30 -15.26 2.79 -14.84
CA LEU A 30 -15.07 1.36 -15.01
C LEU A 30 -15.64 0.60 -13.80
N VAL A 31 -16.25 -0.56 -14.04
CA VAL A 31 -16.83 -1.37 -12.96
C VAL A 31 -15.72 -2.07 -12.17
N THR A 32 -15.73 -1.87 -10.87
CA THR A 32 -14.68 -2.24 -9.92
C THR A 32 -15.30 -2.82 -8.65
N VAL A 33 -14.54 -3.63 -7.90
CA VAL A 33 -14.96 -4.21 -6.60
C VAL A 33 -13.75 -4.42 -5.67
N GLY A 34 -14.01 -4.55 -4.37
CA GLY A 34 -13.01 -4.85 -3.35
C GLY A 34 -11.99 -3.72 -3.20
N LEU A 35 -10.71 -4.08 -3.26
CA LEU A 35 -9.56 -3.17 -3.13
C LEU A 35 -9.19 -2.51 -4.48
N GLY A 36 -10.18 -1.96 -5.17
CA GLY A 36 -9.98 -1.36 -6.49
C GLY A 36 -9.75 -2.38 -7.62
N ASN A 37 -10.23 -3.62 -7.48
CA ASN A 37 -10.05 -4.64 -8.51
C ASN A 37 -11.01 -4.43 -9.69
N LEU A 38 -10.45 -4.08 -10.86
CA LEU A 38 -11.18 -3.88 -12.10
C LEU A 38 -11.88 -5.16 -12.57
N ILE A 39 -13.19 -5.07 -12.79
CA ILE A 39 -14.05 -6.14 -13.32
C ILE A 39 -14.94 -5.58 -14.43
N ASP A 40 -14.41 -4.72 -15.32
CA ASP A 40 -15.19 -3.99 -16.33
C ASP A 40 -15.65 -4.84 -17.53
N SER A 41 -16.08 -6.07 -17.26
CA SER A 41 -16.92 -6.89 -18.14
C SER A 41 -17.73 -7.88 -17.30
N PRO A 42 -18.89 -8.35 -17.79
CA PRO A 42 -19.68 -9.36 -17.07
C PRO A 42 -18.87 -10.65 -16.82
N ALA A 43 -18.02 -11.05 -17.78
CA ALA A 43 -17.13 -12.20 -17.63
C ALA A 43 -16.09 -12.01 -16.51
N ALA A 44 -15.47 -10.84 -16.41
CA ALA A 44 -14.52 -10.55 -15.33
C ALA A 44 -15.19 -10.48 -13.95
N ALA A 45 -16.42 -9.97 -13.88
CA ALA A 45 -17.21 -9.98 -12.65
C ALA A 45 -17.58 -11.41 -12.22
N TRP A 46 -17.97 -12.27 -13.16
CA TRP A 46 -18.23 -13.68 -12.88
C TRP A 46 -16.97 -14.45 -12.47
N ASP A 47 -15.83 -14.15 -13.07
CA ASP A 47 -14.56 -14.85 -12.84
C ASP A 47 -13.95 -14.59 -11.45
N THR A 48 -14.44 -13.64 -10.65
CA THR A 48 -13.94 -13.46 -9.27
C THR A 48 -14.04 -14.74 -8.43
N ARG A 49 -15.00 -15.62 -8.76
CA ARG A 49 -15.17 -16.94 -8.14
C ARG A 49 -13.97 -17.88 -8.34
N SER A 50 -13.21 -17.75 -9.43
CA SER A 50 -12.04 -18.60 -9.68
C SER A 50 -10.91 -18.32 -8.67
N PHE A 51 -10.94 -17.13 -8.06
CA PHE A 51 -10.09 -16.76 -6.94
C PHE A 51 -10.69 -17.11 -5.58
N GLY A 52 -11.81 -17.83 -5.51
CA GLY A 52 -12.51 -18.08 -4.23
C GLY A 52 -13.24 -16.84 -3.68
N ALA A 53 -13.67 -15.95 -4.57
CA ALA A 53 -14.42 -14.74 -4.26
C ALA A 53 -15.74 -14.64 -5.05
N PRO A 54 -16.67 -15.60 -4.86
CA PRO A 54 -18.00 -15.49 -5.48
C PRO A 54 -18.76 -14.29 -4.90
N PHE A 55 -19.60 -13.68 -5.73
CA PHE A 55 -20.60 -12.73 -5.25
C PHE A 55 -21.68 -13.49 -4.47
N VAL A 56 -22.06 -12.95 -3.32
CA VAL A 56 -23.14 -13.45 -2.47
C VAL A 56 -24.22 -12.39 -2.27
N SER A 57 -25.42 -12.82 -1.91
CA SER A 57 -26.51 -11.93 -1.51
C SER A 57 -26.10 -11.06 -0.32
N LYS A 58 -26.37 -9.76 -0.40
CA LYS A 58 -26.20 -8.84 0.74
C LYS A 58 -27.09 -9.19 1.93
N HIS A 59 -28.17 -9.94 1.71
CA HIS A 59 -29.16 -10.25 2.74
C HIS A 59 -28.64 -11.30 3.74
N ASP A 60 -27.98 -12.35 3.26
CA ASP A 60 -27.57 -13.49 4.09
C ASP A 60 -26.05 -13.73 4.12
N LEU A 61 -25.29 -13.11 3.20
CA LEU A 61 -23.84 -13.24 3.06
C LEU A 61 -23.34 -14.67 2.83
N VAL A 62 -24.23 -15.60 2.44
CA VAL A 62 -23.92 -17.03 2.27
C VAL A 62 -24.41 -17.55 0.92
N THR A 63 -25.55 -17.06 0.42
CA THR A 63 -26.11 -17.52 -0.85
C THR A 63 -25.29 -16.96 -2.00
N GLU A 64 -24.52 -17.82 -2.67
CA GLU A 64 -23.81 -17.49 -3.90
C GLU A 64 -24.79 -17.11 -5.02
N ALA A 65 -24.51 -15.99 -5.68
CA ALA A 65 -25.27 -15.54 -6.83
C ALA A 65 -24.94 -16.38 -8.07
N GLY A 66 -25.95 -16.69 -8.88
CA GLY A 66 -25.78 -17.29 -10.18
C GLY A 66 -25.17 -16.33 -11.20
N GLN A 67 -24.62 -16.87 -12.29
CA GLN A 67 -23.99 -16.06 -13.34
C GLN A 67 -24.92 -14.96 -13.88
N GLY A 68 -26.19 -15.29 -14.16
CA GLY A 68 -27.15 -14.31 -14.67
C GLY A 68 -27.45 -13.16 -13.69
N GLU A 69 -27.40 -13.41 -12.38
CA GLU A 69 -27.61 -12.37 -11.36
C GLU A 69 -26.40 -11.42 -11.30
N VAL A 70 -25.18 -11.98 -11.33
CA VAL A 70 -23.93 -11.20 -11.39
C VAL A 70 -23.88 -10.34 -12.65
N GLU A 71 -24.22 -10.92 -13.82
CA GLU A 71 -24.24 -10.19 -15.08
C GLU A 71 -25.32 -9.10 -15.10
N ALA A 72 -26.50 -9.36 -14.54
CA ALA A 72 -27.58 -8.37 -14.44
C ALA A 72 -27.18 -7.20 -13.54
N GLU A 73 -26.60 -7.47 -12.37
CA GLU A 73 -26.14 -6.42 -11.46
C GLU A 73 -24.97 -5.61 -12.05
N TRP A 74 -24.01 -6.29 -12.70
CA TRP A 74 -22.94 -5.62 -13.43
C TRP A 74 -23.48 -4.66 -14.49
N ASN A 75 -24.46 -5.10 -15.29
CA ASN A 75 -25.10 -4.25 -16.30
C ASN A 75 -25.85 -3.06 -15.67
N ALA A 76 -26.51 -3.25 -14.53
CA ALA A 76 -27.17 -2.17 -13.81
C ALA A 76 -26.18 -1.11 -13.33
N VAL A 77 -25.02 -1.52 -12.79
CA VAL A 77 -23.95 -0.61 -12.38
C VAL A 77 -23.30 0.07 -13.59
N LYS A 78 -22.95 -0.68 -14.65
CA LYS A 78 -22.28 -0.11 -15.85
C LYS A 78 -23.15 0.90 -16.57
N ASN A 79 -24.46 0.63 -16.71
CA ASN A 79 -25.37 1.49 -17.46
C ASN A 79 -25.89 2.70 -16.65
N ASN A 80 -25.40 2.92 -15.43
CA ASN A 80 -25.75 4.07 -14.61
C ASN A 80 -24.57 5.07 -14.51
N PRO A 81 -24.44 6.03 -15.45
CA PRO A 81 -23.33 6.98 -15.45
C PRO A 81 -23.32 7.93 -14.24
N GLY A 82 -24.42 8.01 -13.49
CA GLY A 82 -24.50 8.78 -12.23
C GLY A 82 -23.66 8.17 -11.09
N LEU A 83 -23.15 6.95 -11.26
CA LEU A 83 -22.31 6.27 -10.27
C LEU A 83 -20.81 6.54 -10.41
N LYS A 84 -20.36 7.21 -11.48
CA LYS A 84 -18.93 7.45 -11.73
C LYS A 84 -18.26 8.14 -10.53
N GLY A 85 -17.32 7.44 -9.90
CA GLY A 85 -16.61 7.93 -8.71
C GLY A 85 -17.47 8.00 -7.44
N ASN A 86 -18.70 7.48 -7.45
CA ASN A 86 -19.65 7.53 -6.34
C ASN A 86 -20.04 6.11 -5.91
N TRP A 87 -19.09 5.47 -5.21
CA TRP A 87 -19.24 4.10 -4.74
C TRP A 87 -20.33 3.95 -3.67
N GLN A 88 -20.60 4.99 -2.87
CA GLN A 88 -21.69 4.98 -1.88
C GLN A 88 -23.07 4.89 -2.56
N ALA A 89 -23.27 5.60 -3.67
CA ALA A 89 -24.52 5.48 -4.41
C ALA A 89 -24.72 4.09 -5.02
N ALA A 90 -23.63 3.43 -5.43
CA ALA A 90 -23.67 2.07 -5.95
C ALA A 90 -24.11 1.05 -4.88
N GLU A 91 -23.87 1.33 -3.59
CA GLU A 91 -24.30 0.45 -2.49
C GLU A 91 -25.81 0.26 -2.48
N ASN A 92 -26.56 1.35 -2.69
CA ASN A 92 -28.02 1.33 -2.67
C ASN A 92 -28.62 0.69 -3.93
N LEU A 93 -27.87 0.64 -5.04
CA LEU A 93 -28.30 0.00 -6.28
C LEU A 93 -28.07 -1.52 -6.24
N THR A 94 -27.01 -1.96 -5.56
CA THR A 94 -26.52 -3.34 -5.60
C THR A 94 -27.15 -4.20 -4.51
N SER A 95 -27.43 -5.44 -4.87
CA SER A 95 -27.96 -6.51 -4.02
C SER A 95 -26.92 -7.61 -3.75
N LEU A 96 -25.83 -7.66 -4.51
CA LEU A 96 -24.73 -8.60 -4.34
C LEU A 96 -23.49 -7.92 -3.76
N ARG A 97 -22.62 -8.73 -3.16
CA ARG A 97 -21.32 -8.29 -2.64
C ARG A 97 -20.33 -9.45 -2.55
N LEU A 98 -19.06 -9.13 -2.43
CA LEU A 98 -18.05 -10.05 -1.92
C LEU A 98 -18.09 -10.07 -0.38
N THR A 99 -17.74 -11.23 0.20
CA THR A 99 -17.44 -11.33 1.64
C THR A 99 -16.05 -10.75 1.91
N GLU A 100 -15.74 -10.45 3.17
CA GLU A 100 -14.39 -10.01 3.55
C GLU A 100 -13.32 -11.04 3.18
N ALA A 101 -13.60 -12.34 3.43
CA ALA A 101 -12.75 -13.44 2.99
C ALA A 101 -12.64 -13.50 1.45
N GLY A 102 -13.73 -13.26 0.72
CA GLY A 102 -13.72 -13.17 -0.73
C GLY A 102 -12.82 -12.04 -1.24
N ILE A 103 -12.87 -10.85 -0.64
CA ILE A 103 -11.98 -9.74 -1.01
C ILE A 103 -10.51 -10.10 -0.77
N ALA A 104 -10.20 -10.72 0.38
CA ALA A 104 -8.85 -11.17 0.69
C ALA A 104 -8.35 -12.25 -0.29
N ASN A 105 -9.21 -13.23 -0.62
CA ASN A 105 -8.91 -14.29 -1.57
C ASN A 105 -8.69 -13.73 -3.00
N LEU A 106 -9.53 -12.80 -3.43
CA LEU A 106 -9.39 -12.12 -4.72
C LEU A 106 -8.06 -11.37 -4.80
N ALA A 107 -7.70 -10.62 -3.76
CA ALA A 107 -6.44 -9.91 -3.70
C ALA A 107 -5.25 -10.87 -3.76
N ALA A 108 -5.22 -11.90 -2.91
CA ALA A 108 -4.16 -12.89 -2.88
C ALA A 108 -4.01 -13.64 -4.22
N GLY A 109 -5.12 -14.07 -4.82
CA GLY A 109 -5.13 -14.74 -6.11
C GLY A 109 -4.64 -13.85 -7.25
N LYS A 110 -4.95 -12.54 -7.22
CA LYS A 110 -4.37 -11.58 -8.17
C LYS A 110 -2.86 -11.41 -7.97
N LEU A 111 -2.37 -11.34 -6.73
CA LEU A 111 -0.93 -11.34 -6.47
C LEU A 111 -0.25 -12.60 -6.99
N ASP A 112 -0.88 -13.77 -6.87
CA ASP A 112 -0.36 -15.03 -7.42
C ASP A 112 -0.17 -14.89 -8.95
N THR A 113 -1.10 -14.23 -9.66
CA THR A 113 -0.94 -13.95 -11.11
C THR A 113 0.18 -12.94 -11.41
N PHE A 114 0.35 -11.91 -10.57
CA PHE A 114 1.43 -10.95 -10.73
C PHE A 114 2.79 -11.59 -10.50
N GLU A 115 2.92 -12.41 -9.47
CA GLU A 115 4.14 -13.17 -9.18
C GLU A 115 4.51 -14.07 -10.36
N ALA A 116 3.55 -14.83 -10.89
CA ALA A 116 3.78 -15.71 -12.03
C ALA A 116 4.29 -14.94 -13.27
N HIS A 117 3.82 -13.71 -13.49
CA HIS A 117 4.33 -12.83 -14.54
C HIS A 117 5.72 -12.28 -14.22
N LEU A 118 5.92 -11.72 -13.03
CA LEU A 118 7.18 -11.11 -12.59
C LEU A 118 8.34 -12.11 -12.68
N ARG A 119 8.12 -13.36 -12.26
CA ARG A 119 9.15 -14.42 -12.29
C ARG A 119 9.62 -14.83 -13.69
N GLN A 120 8.90 -14.44 -14.75
CA GLN A 120 9.35 -14.65 -16.14
C GLN A 120 10.47 -13.67 -16.54
N THR A 121 10.73 -12.67 -15.69
CA THR A 121 11.74 -11.63 -15.90
C THR A 121 12.94 -11.88 -14.99
N ALA A 122 14.15 -11.89 -15.56
CA ALA A 122 15.38 -12.27 -14.84
C ALA A 122 15.63 -11.42 -13.59
N GLU A 123 15.30 -10.12 -13.65
CA GLU A 123 15.46 -9.17 -12.55
C GLU A 123 14.62 -9.50 -11.31
N PHE A 124 13.55 -10.29 -11.47
CA PHE A 124 12.65 -10.70 -10.39
C PHE A 124 12.69 -12.22 -10.14
N ALA A 125 13.62 -12.95 -10.75
CA ALA A 125 13.65 -14.41 -10.67
C ALA A 125 13.86 -14.93 -9.23
N ALA A 126 14.62 -14.19 -8.41
CA ALA A 126 14.92 -14.52 -7.02
C ALA A 126 13.94 -13.87 -6.01
N LEU A 127 12.71 -13.56 -6.44
CA LEU A 127 11.73 -12.83 -5.62
C LEU A 127 11.52 -13.47 -4.24
N ASP A 128 11.55 -14.81 -4.14
CA ASP A 128 11.43 -15.58 -2.90
C ASP A 128 12.54 -15.31 -1.86
N GLN A 129 13.69 -14.79 -2.30
CA GLN A 129 14.81 -14.46 -1.41
C GLN A 129 14.80 -13.01 -0.96
N TRP A 130 13.92 -12.18 -1.53
CA TRP A 130 13.84 -10.77 -1.17
C TRP A 130 13.24 -10.60 0.23
N PRO A 131 13.60 -9.52 0.96
CA PRO A 131 12.88 -9.12 2.15
C PRO A 131 11.38 -8.95 1.88
N ALA A 132 10.55 -9.34 2.84
CA ALA A 132 9.09 -9.29 2.74
C ALA A 132 8.58 -7.89 2.42
N ASP A 133 9.20 -6.85 3.00
CA ASP A 133 8.85 -5.46 2.70
C ASP A 133 9.13 -5.09 1.23
N ALA A 134 10.26 -5.55 0.64
CA ALA A 134 10.55 -5.32 -0.77
C ALA A 134 9.57 -6.05 -1.69
N GLN A 135 9.16 -7.28 -1.35
CA GLN A 135 8.10 -7.98 -2.08
C GLN A 135 6.78 -7.21 -1.99
N LEU A 136 6.39 -6.78 -0.79
CA LEU A 136 5.15 -6.04 -0.57
C LEU A 136 5.13 -4.72 -1.36
N ALA A 137 6.26 -4.00 -1.45
CA ALA A 137 6.40 -2.81 -2.28
C ALA A 137 6.23 -3.13 -3.77
N LEU A 138 6.88 -4.18 -4.28
CA LEU A 138 6.76 -4.60 -5.67
C LEU A 138 5.32 -4.98 -6.03
N PHE A 139 4.63 -5.71 -5.16
CA PHE A 139 3.23 -6.07 -5.36
C PHE A 139 2.29 -4.87 -5.23
N SER A 140 2.56 -3.95 -4.31
CA SER A 140 1.84 -2.67 -4.19
C SER A 140 1.95 -1.84 -5.47
N MET A 141 3.15 -1.74 -6.06
CA MET A 141 3.35 -1.08 -7.34
C MET A 141 2.64 -1.84 -8.48
N SER A 142 2.72 -3.17 -8.48
CA SER A 142 2.05 -4.01 -9.48
C SER A 142 0.53 -3.88 -9.42
N TRP A 143 -0.03 -3.69 -8.23
CA TRP A 143 -1.46 -3.44 -8.05
C TRP A 143 -1.91 -2.14 -8.72
N ALA A 144 -1.10 -1.08 -8.63
CA ALA A 144 -1.43 0.22 -9.18
C ALA A 144 -1.19 0.35 -10.69
N GLN A 145 -0.20 -0.35 -11.25
CA GLN A 145 0.21 -0.16 -12.66
C GLN A 145 0.35 -1.46 -13.48
N GLY A 146 0.08 -2.62 -12.91
CA GLY A 146 0.34 -3.94 -13.49
C GLY A 146 1.78 -4.45 -13.25
N PRO A 147 2.08 -5.72 -13.57
CA PRO A 147 3.37 -6.35 -13.21
C PRO A 147 4.48 -6.24 -14.27
N ASN A 148 4.26 -5.58 -15.42
CA ASN A 148 5.18 -5.63 -16.57
C ASN A 148 6.50 -4.86 -16.35
N PHE A 149 6.47 -3.72 -15.65
CA PHE A 149 7.63 -2.83 -15.38
C PHE A 149 8.57 -2.53 -16.58
N GLY A 150 8.16 -2.76 -17.83
CA GLY A 150 9.01 -2.58 -19.02
C GLY A 150 9.55 -1.15 -19.20
N GLY A 151 8.80 -0.14 -18.74
CA GLY A 151 9.20 1.27 -18.73
C GLY A 151 10.05 1.71 -17.54
N TRP A 152 10.51 0.78 -16.69
CA TRP A 152 11.15 1.07 -15.40
C TRP A 152 12.60 0.52 -15.32
N PRO A 153 13.50 0.89 -16.25
CA PRO A 153 14.82 0.25 -16.34
C PRO A 153 15.70 0.45 -15.10
N ARG A 154 15.64 1.63 -14.45
CA ARG A 154 16.44 1.90 -13.24
C ARG A 154 15.92 1.11 -12.03
N PHE A 155 14.61 1.13 -11.82
CA PHE A 155 13.97 0.33 -10.77
C PHE A 155 14.23 -1.17 -10.96
N ARG A 156 14.09 -1.69 -12.19
CA ARG A 156 14.43 -3.09 -12.51
C ARG A 156 15.88 -3.43 -12.20
N ALA A 157 16.82 -2.55 -12.59
CA ALA A 157 18.23 -2.75 -12.29
C ALA A 157 18.51 -2.75 -10.77
N ALA A 158 17.90 -1.82 -10.02
CA ALA A 158 18.00 -1.76 -8.57
C ALA A 158 17.47 -3.04 -7.91
N CYS A 159 16.28 -3.50 -8.32
CA CYS A 159 15.68 -4.76 -7.90
C CYS A 159 16.58 -5.98 -8.19
N ALA A 160 17.12 -6.08 -9.41
CA ALA A 160 18.02 -7.16 -9.81
C ALA A 160 19.28 -7.22 -8.94
N ALA A 161 19.82 -6.04 -8.58
CA ALA A 161 20.97 -5.91 -7.69
C ALA A 161 20.62 -6.03 -6.20
N GLN A 162 19.32 -6.10 -5.86
CA GLN A 162 18.81 -5.93 -4.50
C GLN A 162 19.38 -4.67 -3.81
N ASP A 163 19.49 -3.60 -4.60
CA ASP A 163 19.88 -2.26 -4.16
C ASP A 163 18.61 -1.50 -3.77
N TRP A 164 18.22 -1.67 -2.52
CA TRP A 164 17.00 -1.08 -1.99
C TRP A 164 17.08 0.43 -1.84
N ALA A 165 18.28 0.99 -1.66
CA ALA A 165 18.49 2.43 -1.65
C ALA A 165 18.19 3.04 -3.03
N ALA A 166 18.66 2.41 -4.11
CA ALA A 166 18.30 2.80 -5.48
C ALA A 166 16.82 2.54 -5.78
N ALA A 167 16.23 1.45 -5.28
CA ALA A 167 14.80 1.18 -5.46
C ALA A 167 13.91 2.30 -4.89
N VAL A 168 14.25 2.87 -3.72
CA VAL A 168 13.55 4.04 -3.14
C VAL A 168 13.52 5.23 -4.10
N GLN A 169 14.60 5.45 -4.86
CA GLN A 169 14.72 6.58 -5.79
C GLN A 169 13.83 6.43 -7.03
N ASP A 170 13.66 5.19 -7.50
CA ASP A 170 13.02 4.88 -8.78
C ASP A 170 11.66 4.15 -8.64
N CYS A 171 11.09 3.99 -7.44
CA CYS A 171 9.79 3.33 -7.23
C CYS A 171 8.55 4.25 -7.31
N GLY A 172 8.71 5.49 -7.75
CA GLY A 172 7.63 6.48 -7.76
C GLY A 172 6.62 6.29 -8.90
N LEU A 173 5.36 6.05 -8.56
CA LEU A 173 4.24 5.96 -9.51
C LEU A 173 3.73 7.36 -9.91
N SER A 174 3.53 7.57 -11.20
CA SER A 174 3.08 8.85 -11.75
C SER A 174 1.56 8.99 -11.67
N ASN A 175 1.03 9.60 -10.61
CA ASN A 175 -0.31 10.23 -10.50
C ASN A 175 -0.46 10.88 -9.11
N ALA A 176 -1.07 12.07 -9.04
CA ALA A 176 -1.15 12.83 -7.78
C ALA A 176 -1.92 12.15 -6.63
N TRP A 177 -2.90 11.30 -6.94
CA TRP A 177 -3.64 10.53 -5.92
C TRP A 177 -2.87 9.32 -5.38
N LEU A 178 -1.72 8.96 -5.97
CA LEU A 178 -0.86 7.86 -5.50
C LEU A 178 0.18 8.29 -4.47
N SER A 179 0.14 9.54 -3.99
CA SER A 179 1.10 10.07 -3.00
C SER A 179 1.25 9.18 -1.76
N LYS A 180 0.13 8.74 -1.17
CA LYS A 180 0.11 7.81 -0.03
C LYS A 180 0.79 6.48 -0.36
N ARG A 181 0.45 5.88 -1.52
CA ARG A 181 1.05 4.61 -1.97
C ARG A 181 2.55 4.76 -2.25
N ASN A 182 2.97 5.85 -2.89
CA ASN A 182 4.38 6.14 -3.14
C ASN A 182 5.18 6.29 -1.85
N ALA A 183 4.65 7.01 -0.85
CA ALA A 183 5.29 7.14 0.45
C ALA A 183 5.50 5.77 1.11
N VAL A 184 4.44 4.94 1.16
CA VAL A 184 4.53 3.59 1.74
C VAL A 184 5.50 2.69 0.98
N ASN A 185 5.49 2.72 -0.35
CA ASN A 185 6.42 1.92 -1.15
C ASN A 185 7.89 2.28 -0.89
N ARG A 186 8.20 3.58 -0.72
CA ARG A 186 9.54 4.04 -0.33
C ARG A 186 9.90 3.57 1.07
N GLY A 187 8.98 3.66 2.02
CA GLY A 187 9.15 3.14 3.36
C GLY A 187 9.46 1.64 3.38
N LEU A 188 8.73 0.84 2.60
CA LEU A 188 8.96 -0.59 2.46
C LEU A 188 10.34 -0.93 1.88
N PHE A 189 10.82 -0.20 0.87
CA PHE A 189 12.19 -0.39 0.38
C PHE A 189 13.25 0.06 1.41
N ARG A 190 12.98 1.07 2.24
CA ARG A 190 13.85 1.43 3.38
C ARG A 190 13.90 0.33 4.44
N ASN A 191 12.76 -0.30 4.74
CA ASN A 191 12.73 -1.46 5.64
C ASN A 191 13.54 -2.62 5.08
N ALA A 192 13.42 -2.89 3.78
CA ALA A 192 14.22 -3.91 3.13
C ALA A 192 15.72 -3.61 3.18
N LEU A 193 16.12 -2.34 3.03
CA LEU A 193 17.50 -1.88 3.23
C LEU A 193 17.96 -2.15 4.67
N TRP A 194 17.19 -1.70 5.66
CA TRP A 194 17.51 -1.90 7.07
C TRP A 194 17.61 -3.37 7.44
N ALA A 195 16.65 -4.20 6.99
CA ALA A 195 16.65 -5.63 7.23
C ALA A 195 17.90 -6.30 6.66
N LYS A 196 18.32 -5.90 5.46
CA LYS A 196 19.56 -6.37 4.82
C LYS A 196 20.81 -5.96 5.61
N ASP A 197 20.90 -4.70 6.02
CA ASP A 197 22.07 -4.15 6.72
C ASP A 197 22.23 -4.71 8.14
N ASN A 198 21.12 -5.13 8.77
CA ASN A 198 21.10 -5.66 10.13
C ASN A 198 20.92 -7.19 10.20
N GLY A 199 20.83 -7.88 9.07
CA GLY A 199 20.67 -9.34 9.02
C GLY A 199 19.35 -9.85 9.62
N ALA A 200 18.27 -9.08 9.50
CA ALA A 200 16.93 -9.50 9.92
C ALA A 200 16.40 -10.64 9.03
N ASP A 201 15.42 -11.40 9.53
CA ASP A 201 14.78 -12.46 8.75
C ASP A 201 14.06 -11.86 7.53
N PRO A 202 14.43 -12.20 6.28
CA PRO A 202 13.78 -11.66 5.09
C PRO A 202 12.32 -12.09 4.95
N ALA A 203 11.83 -13.10 5.67
CA ALA A 203 10.42 -13.50 5.65
C ALA A 203 9.53 -12.66 6.58
N GLU A 204 10.11 -11.90 7.51
CA GLU A 204 9.38 -11.04 8.44
C GLU A 204 9.11 -9.66 7.84
N LEU A 205 7.87 -9.19 7.98
CA LEU A 205 7.52 -7.81 7.65
C LEU A 205 7.98 -6.90 8.81
N GLN A 206 8.81 -5.92 8.48
CA GLN A 206 9.16 -4.85 9.40
C GLN A 206 8.02 -3.84 9.52
N LEU A 207 7.24 -3.67 8.45
CA LEU A 207 6.07 -2.81 8.44
C LEU A 207 4.93 -3.32 9.34
N GLN A 208 4.42 -2.47 10.23
CA GLN A 208 3.24 -2.76 11.04
C GLN A 208 1.93 -2.52 10.25
N ILE A 209 1.05 -3.52 10.20
CA ILE A 209 -0.23 -3.48 9.46
C ILE A 209 -1.40 -3.99 10.33
N PRO A 210 -2.43 -3.17 10.61
CA PRO A 210 -2.48 -1.71 10.38
C PRO A 210 -1.58 -0.97 11.37
N GLY A 211 -1.02 0.16 10.95
CA GLY A 211 -0.25 1.04 11.82
C GLY A 211 -1.09 2.19 12.38
N ASN A 212 -0.78 2.65 13.59
CA ASN A 212 -1.27 3.90 14.15
C ASN A 212 -0.07 4.65 14.73
N ARG A 213 0.16 5.91 14.34
CA ARG A 213 1.31 6.69 14.82
C ARG A 213 0.87 8.09 15.23
N PRO A 214 1.50 8.66 16.26
CA PRO A 214 1.21 10.01 16.72
C PRO A 214 1.63 11.04 15.66
N ARG A 215 1.02 12.23 15.74
CA ARG A 215 1.51 13.41 15.01
C ARG A 215 2.58 14.07 15.87
N LEU A 216 3.84 14.07 15.42
CA LEU A 216 4.95 14.71 16.14
C LEU A 216 5.34 16.03 15.49
N ALA A 217 5.78 16.99 16.31
CA ALA A 217 6.29 18.29 15.89
C ALA A 217 7.18 18.88 17.00
N LEU A 218 7.84 20.01 16.71
CA LEU A 218 8.69 20.74 17.65
C LEU A 218 8.04 20.88 19.04
N GLY A 219 8.75 20.43 20.07
CA GLY A 219 8.32 20.42 21.47
C GLY A 219 7.67 19.12 21.95
N ALA A 220 7.38 18.16 21.06
CA ALA A 220 6.92 16.82 21.47
C ALA A 220 8.02 16.04 22.19
N THR A 221 7.63 15.16 23.10
CA THR A 221 8.55 14.31 23.87
C THR A 221 8.10 12.84 23.85
N ASP A 222 8.99 11.92 24.19
CA ASP A 222 8.62 10.51 24.38
C ASP A 222 7.49 10.30 25.41
N ALA A 223 7.41 11.19 26.42
CA ALA A 223 6.37 11.15 27.44
C ALA A 223 4.97 11.50 26.90
N ASP A 224 4.88 12.33 25.85
CA ASP A 224 3.59 12.72 25.27
C ASP A 224 2.88 11.55 24.59
N ASN A 225 3.62 10.52 24.17
CA ASN A 225 3.09 9.32 23.51
C ASN A 225 2.78 8.17 24.49
N ALA A 226 3.31 8.23 25.72
CA ALA A 226 3.14 7.18 26.71
C ALA A 226 1.66 7.05 27.14
N GLY A 227 1.09 5.85 26.98
CA GLY A 227 -0.28 5.55 27.42
C GLY A 227 -1.40 5.94 26.45
N GLN A 228 -1.09 6.43 25.25
CA GLN A 228 -2.09 6.75 24.21
C GLN A 228 -2.39 5.59 23.24
N GLY A 229 -1.96 4.36 23.57
CA GLY A 229 -2.11 3.19 22.70
C GLY A 229 -1.12 3.13 21.54
N PHE A 230 -0.04 3.91 21.62
CA PHE A 230 1.12 3.89 20.73
C PHE A 230 2.22 2.99 21.33
N ASP A 231 2.94 2.23 20.51
CA ASP A 231 4.03 1.35 20.96
C ASP A 231 5.29 2.19 21.30
N THR A 232 6.24 1.60 22.03
CA THR A 232 7.57 2.19 22.30
C THR A 232 8.33 2.57 21.02
N ASP A 233 8.03 1.91 19.90
CA ASP A 233 8.57 2.25 18.58
C ASP A 233 8.00 3.56 18.01
N ASP A 234 6.96 4.15 18.62
CA ASP A 234 6.25 5.35 18.17
C ASP A 234 6.78 6.66 18.81
N SER A 235 7.93 6.57 19.49
CA SER A 235 8.54 7.66 20.23
C SER A 235 9.32 8.66 19.36
N VAL A 236 9.66 9.82 19.92
CA VAL A 236 10.57 10.78 19.30
C VAL A 236 11.97 10.17 19.17
N SER A 237 12.44 9.42 20.16
CA SER A 237 13.72 8.70 20.08
C SER A 237 13.77 7.76 18.87
N SER A 238 12.68 7.03 18.61
CA SER A 238 12.57 6.17 17.44
C SER A 238 12.67 6.96 16.13
N LEU A 239 11.95 8.07 16.00
CA LEU A 239 12.08 8.99 14.86
C LEU A 239 13.53 9.45 14.65
N GLN A 240 14.22 9.87 15.71
CA GLN A 240 15.59 10.38 15.67
C GLN A 240 16.59 9.30 15.20
N ARG A 241 16.43 8.06 15.68
CA ARG A 241 17.23 6.92 15.19
C ARG A 241 17.06 6.70 13.70
N PHE A 242 15.84 6.79 13.16
CA PHE A 242 15.61 6.60 11.72
C PHE A 242 16.16 7.74 10.89
N LEU A 243 15.94 8.98 11.32
CA LEU A 243 16.53 10.14 10.64
C LEU A 243 18.05 10.00 10.56
N THR A 244 18.69 9.65 11.69
CA THR A 244 20.13 9.44 11.76
C THR A 244 20.59 8.28 10.86
N TYR A 245 19.89 7.15 10.88
CA TYR A 245 20.16 6.00 10.01
C TYR A 245 20.10 6.37 8.52
N LEU A 246 19.14 7.21 8.14
CA LEU A 246 18.98 7.73 6.78
C LEU A 246 19.94 8.88 6.44
N GLY A 247 20.81 9.29 7.37
CA GLY A 247 21.82 10.34 7.18
C GLY A 247 21.35 11.76 7.50
N TYR A 248 20.18 11.93 8.11
CA TYR A 248 19.70 13.21 8.62
C TYR A 248 20.12 13.37 10.08
N ALA A 249 21.15 14.17 10.32
CA ALA A 249 21.74 14.32 11.64
C ALA A 249 20.78 14.97 12.66
N CYS A 250 20.54 14.28 13.76
CA CYS A 250 19.95 14.80 14.99
C CYS A 250 20.39 13.93 16.19
N SER A 251 20.25 14.46 17.40
CA SER A 251 20.54 13.72 18.64
C SER A 251 19.35 12.85 19.05
N GLU A 252 19.58 11.63 19.54
CA GLU A 252 18.54 10.77 20.13
C GLU A 252 18.23 11.22 21.58
N SER A 253 17.60 12.38 21.71
CA SER A 253 17.28 13.01 23.00
C SER A 253 15.93 12.57 23.58
N GLY A 254 15.04 12.01 22.75
CA GLY A 254 13.63 11.80 23.11
C GLY A 254 12.80 13.09 23.16
N GLU A 255 13.39 14.22 22.75
CA GLU A 255 12.73 15.52 22.62
C GLU A 255 12.79 15.99 21.17
N PHE A 256 11.66 16.40 20.62
CA PHE A 256 11.57 16.90 19.26
C PHE A 256 12.06 18.35 19.29
N ASP A 257 13.37 18.51 19.30
CA ASP A 257 14.10 19.77 19.40
C ASP A 257 14.35 20.42 18.02
N GLY A 258 15.12 21.51 17.99
CA GLY A 258 15.45 22.24 16.76
C GLY A 258 16.31 21.44 15.77
N GLU A 259 17.14 20.51 16.27
CA GLU A 259 17.91 19.59 15.41
C GLU A 259 16.97 18.60 14.74
N THR A 260 16.04 18.03 15.51
CA THR A 260 15.01 17.09 15.03
C THR A 260 14.08 17.75 14.00
N ASP A 261 13.61 18.98 14.25
CA ASP A 261 12.81 19.75 13.27
C ASP A 261 13.57 19.98 11.96
N THR A 262 14.85 20.35 12.05
CA THR A 262 15.71 20.54 10.87
C THR A 262 15.89 19.24 10.08
N ALA A 263 16.13 18.12 10.77
CA ALA A 263 16.26 16.80 10.17
C ALA A 263 14.96 16.35 9.48
N VAL A 264 13.80 16.53 10.13
CA VAL A 264 12.48 16.20 9.55
C VAL A 264 12.20 17.03 8.30
N ARG A 265 12.41 18.36 8.34
CA ARG A 265 12.20 19.22 7.16
C ARG A 265 13.12 18.83 6.01
N SER A 266 14.35 18.45 6.31
CA SER A 266 15.32 17.99 5.31
C SER A 266 14.87 16.67 4.67
N PHE A 267 14.40 15.72 5.48
CA PHE A 267 13.80 14.47 5.01
C PHE A 267 12.58 14.72 4.12
N GLN A 268 11.62 15.51 4.58
CA GLN A 268 10.41 15.87 3.82
C GLN A 268 10.77 16.57 2.51
N SER A 269 11.76 17.47 2.52
CA SER A 269 12.24 18.16 1.33
C SER A 269 12.87 17.19 0.33
N ASN A 270 13.65 16.22 0.79
CA ASN A 270 14.23 15.19 -0.06
C ASN A 270 13.15 14.27 -0.67
N GLU A 271 12.14 13.88 0.10
CA GLU A 271 11.01 13.07 -0.41
C GLU A 271 10.30 13.74 -1.60
N ASN A 272 10.18 15.07 -1.59
CA ASN A 272 9.61 15.83 -2.71
C ASN A 272 10.49 15.86 -3.96
N GLN A 273 11.80 15.59 -3.84
CA GLN A 273 12.74 15.61 -4.97
C GLN A 273 12.85 14.25 -5.68
N LEU A 274 12.43 13.18 -5.01
CA LEU A 274 12.46 11.82 -5.56
C LEU A 274 11.51 11.67 -6.76
N ALA A 275 11.83 10.74 -7.66
CA ALA A 275 11.13 10.58 -8.94
C ALA A 275 9.62 10.37 -8.74
N ALA A 276 8.83 11.03 -9.61
CA ALA A 276 7.37 10.99 -9.59
C ALA A 276 6.70 11.34 -8.25
N ALA A 277 7.39 12.08 -7.37
CA ALA A 277 6.78 12.68 -6.19
C ALA A 277 5.75 13.74 -6.62
N GLN A 278 4.52 13.32 -6.85
CA GLN A 278 3.38 14.20 -7.09
C GLN A 278 2.47 14.16 -5.87
N GLY A 279 2.31 15.32 -5.22
CA GLY A 279 1.53 15.47 -4.00
C GLY A 279 2.27 15.07 -2.73
N GLY A 280 2.70 16.05 -1.94
CA GLY A 280 2.23 16.07 -0.55
C GLY A 280 3.20 15.81 0.59
N PHE A 281 4.53 15.97 0.49
CA PHE A 281 5.32 16.26 1.70
C PHE A 281 5.38 17.77 1.87
N ALA A 282 4.55 18.36 2.72
CA ALA A 282 4.87 19.70 3.19
C ALA A 282 6.18 19.59 4.00
N ALA A 283 7.21 20.39 3.66
CA ALA A 283 8.44 20.47 4.46
C ALA A 283 8.21 21.33 5.72
N ASP A 284 7.18 20.96 6.47
CA ASP A 284 6.58 21.72 7.56
C ASP A 284 7.11 21.33 8.94
N GLY A 285 7.99 20.33 9.04
CA GLY A 285 8.56 19.85 10.30
C GLY A 285 7.57 19.00 11.12
N ILE A 286 6.42 18.64 10.52
CA ILE A 286 5.39 17.83 11.18
C ILE A 286 5.48 16.40 10.68
N VAL A 287 5.69 15.47 11.60
CA VAL A 287 5.68 14.03 11.33
C VAL A 287 4.25 13.51 11.46
N GLY A 288 3.51 13.58 10.36
CA GLY A 288 2.19 12.98 10.22
C GLY A 288 2.24 11.61 9.52
N ALA A 289 1.06 11.07 9.21
CA ALA A 289 0.90 9.73 8.64
C ALA A 289 1.75 9.51 7.37
N LEU A 290 1.83 10.50 6.47
CA LEU A 290 2.63 10.39 5.25
C LEU A 290 4.15 10.37 5.52
N THR A 291 4.63 11.17 6.48
CA THR A 291 6.03 11.16 6.92
C THR A 291 6.39 9.81 7.52
N TRP A 292 5.54 9.27 8.40
CA TRP A 292 5.75 7.93 8.97
C TRP A 292 5.74 6.81 7.93
N ALA A 293 4.85 6.92 6.94
CA ALA A 293 4.78 6.00 5.82
C ALA A 293 6.08 5.97 5.01
N ALA A 294 6.62 7.14 4.68
CA ALA A 294 7.89 7.23 3.96
C ALA A 294 9.07 6.77 4.80
N LEU A 295 9.05 6.91 6.12
CA LEU A 295 10.12 6.39 6.98
C LEU A 295 10.12 4.86 7.10
N GLY A 296 9.04 4.17 6.70
CA GLY A 296 8.95 2.71 6.69
C GLY A 296 8.15 2.09 7.83
N TYR A 297 7.53 2.87 8.71
CA TYR A 297 6.98 2.31 9.94
C TYR A 297 5.51 1.92 9.89
N VAL A 298 4.68 2.58 9.06
CA VAL A 298 3.24 2.30 9.01
C VAL A 298 2.63 2.51 7.63
N VAL A 299 1.54 1.81 7.35
CA VAL A 299 0.59 2.25 6.33
C VAL A 299 -0.25 3.39 6.91
N PRO A 300 -0.28 4.59 6.29
CA PRO A 300 -1.09 5.70 6.77
C PRO A 300 -2.58 5.35 6.56
N ARG A 301 -3.42 5.54 7.59
CA ARG A 301 -4.88 5.39 7.45
C ARG A 301 -5.43 6.42 6.44
N ALA A 302 -6.51 6.04 5.76
CA ALA A 302 -7.25 6.90 4.84
C ALA A 302 -7.68 8.20 5.54
#